data_AF-A0A239IU98-F1
#
_entry.id   AF-A0A239IU98-F1
#
_cell.length_a   1.000
_cell.length_b   1.000
_cell.length_c   1.000
_cell.angle_alpha   90.00
_cell.angle_beta   90.00
_cell.angle_gamma   90.00
#
_symmetry.space_group_name_H-M   'P 1'
#
loop_
_entity.id
_entity.type
_entity.pdbx_description
1 polymer ?
#
loop_
_entity_poly.entity_id
_entity_poly.type
_entity_poly.pdbx_seq_one_letter_code
_entity_poly.pdbx_strand_id
1 'polypeptide(L)'
;MRRLCFTLDLADDADLIAEYERLHQPGGVWPEIAAYIRFTGVDRMQIWRTGTRLFMISEVAADYPRPAPHALSDAAARWEALMLRFQRPAPDLDGEKWRSMHLIFDLDAHSPASHNNMPPAKRTIGRTGLRVSEIGFGAAPMGNLYRPLADTVARSTLATALDCGLGYVDTAPYYGFGLSERRVGDGIRGKTGTVISTKVGRLLHPASGTPATGERHGFHNALPFDPVYDYSYDGVMRSYDTSLDRLGLAHIDILYVHDIGRVTHGDRNEEMFRQLTRGGGFKALQSLKNQKAITAFGIGVNEVEACLECLDVADLDAILLAGRYTLLEQGALDRLLPECARRGVSIVIGGVFNSGILATGTRGDNTPCYNYAPAPAAVLERVRQIEQICDRHQVTLPAAALQFVLAHPQVASVIPGLDSPDRVLAIRHFHQTPIPNDFWAELRQAELIRPDAPLPGLELA
;
A
#
# COMPACT_ATOMS: atom_id res chain seq x y z
N MET A 1 13.89 3.68 8.40
CA MET A 1 14.87 4.50 9.15
C MET A 1 15.60 3.58 10.11
N ARG A 2 16.89 3.79 10.34
CA ARG A 2 17.67 2.97 11.28
C ARG A 2 17.78 3.75 12.59
N ARG A 3 17.53 3.09 13.73
CA ARG A 3 17.74 3.68 15.05
C ARG A 3 19.11 3.27 15.56
N LEU A 4 19.93 4.25 15.91
CA LEU A 4 21.28 4.06 16.43
C LEU A 4 21.34 4.56 17.87
N CYS A 5 21.86 3.73 18.76
CA CYS A 5 22.00 4.00 20.18
C CYS A 5 23.49 3.99 20.54
N PHE A 6 23.97 5.02 21.23
CA PHE A 6 25.36 5.15 21.63
C PHE A 6 25.49 5.59 23.09
N THR A 7 26.64 5.30 23.68
CA THR A 7 27.00 5.76 25.03
C THR A 7 28.45 6.26 25.10
N LEU A 8 28.68 7.21 26.01
CA LEU A 8 30.00 7.64 26.50
C LEU A 8 29.86 8.16 27.93
N ASP A 9 30.97 8.56 28.56
CA ASP A 9 30.96 9.31 29.81
C ASP A 9 31.44 10.76 29.61
N LEU A 10 31.07 11.63 30.54
CA LEU A 10 31.68 12.94 30.73
C LEU A 10 32.83 12.83 31.75
N ALA A 11 33.71 13.83 31.74
CA ALA A 11 34.65 14.04 32.83
C ALA A 11 33.86 14.18 34.14
N ASP A 12 34.31 13.50 35.18
CA ASP A 12 33.69 13.53 36.51
C ASP A 12 34.06 14.83 37.24
N ASP A 13 33.54 15.94 36.72
CA ASP A 13 33.75 17.30 37.18
C ASP A 13 32.45 18.10 36.98
N ALA A 14 31.91 18.64 38.06
CA ALA A 14 30.59 19.25 38.06
C ALA A 14 30.51 20.50 37.16
N ASP A 15 31.57 21.29 37.10
CA ASP A 15 31.61 22.53 36.31
C ASP A 15 31.71 22.21 34.82
N LEU A 16 32.53 21.22 34.45
CA LEU A 16 32.62 20.74 33.06
C LEU A 16 31.31 20.12 32.58
N ILE A 17 30.60 19.38 33.43
CA ILE A 17 29.28 18.82 33.11
C ILE A 17 28.26 19.94 32.87
N ALA A 18 28.21 20.95 33.75
CA ALA A 18 27.31 22.08 33.60
C ALA A 18 27.59 22.89 32.33
N GLU A 19 28.88 23.09 31.99
CA GLU A 19 29.27 23.74 30.74
C GLU A 19 28.86 22.93 29.51
N TYR A 20 29.06 21.60 29.54
CA TYR A 20 28.63 20.70 28.47
C TYR A 20 27.12 20.78 28.23
N GLU A 21 26.31 20.73 29.29
CA GLU A 21 24.86 20.83 29.18
C GLU A 21 24.43 22.17 28.59
N ARG A 22 25.00 23.28 29.06
CA ARG A 22 24.72 24.62 28.52
C ARG A 22 25.02 24.72 27.02
N LEU A 23 26.10 24.09 26.56
CA LEU A 23 26.44 24.03 25.13
C LEU A 23 25.45 23.19 24.30
N HIS A 24 24.69 22.28 24.91
CA HIS A 24 23.71 21.42 24.22
C HIS A 24 22.25 21.83 24.42
N GLN A 25 21.98 22.87 25.22
CA GLN A 25 20.66 23.50 25.31
C GLN A 25 20.30 24.25 24.02
N PRO A 26 19.00 24.53 23.76
CA PRO A 26 18.57 25.31 22.61
C PRO A 26 19.33 26.65 22.50
N GLY A 27 19.97 26.87 21.35
CA GLY A 27 20.80 28.05 21.09
C GLY A 27 22.26 27.94 21.53
N GLY A 28 22.65 26.89 22.25
CA GLY A 28 24.04 26.62 22.64
C GLY A 28 24.88 25.93 21.55
N VAL A 29 24.26 25.03 20.79
CA VAL A 29 24.93 24.29 19.70
C VAL A 29 25.14 25.21 18.50
N TRP A 30 26.34 25.21 17.93
CA TRP A 30 26.64 26.01 16.75
C TRP A 30 25.74 25.62 15.57
N PRO A 31 25.15 26.58 14.84
CA PRO A 31 24.23 26.29 13.73
C PRO A 31 24.81 25.34 12.67
N GLU A 32 26.11 25.44 12.39
CA GLU A 32 26.85 24.60 11.45
C GLU A 32 26.88 23.13 11.88
N ILE A 33 26.88 22.87 13.18
CA ILE A 33 26.87 21.50 13.73
C ILE A 33 25.49 20.88 13.59
N ALA A 34 24.43 21.64 13.89
CA ALA A 34 23.07 21.19 13.63
C ALA A 34 22.84 20.92 12.12
N ALA A 35 23.40 21.77 11.25
CA ALA A 35 23.38 21.58 9.80
C ALA A 35 24.18 20.34 9.37
N TYR A 36 25.38 20.13 9.90
CA TYR A 36 26.22 18.95 9.64
C TYR A 36 25.51 17.64 10.03
N ILE A 37 24.93 17.58 11.23
CA ILE A 37 24.21 16.40 11.73
C ILE A 37 23.04 16.05 10.80
N ARG A 38 22.23 17.03 10.39
CA ARG A 38 21.14 16.81 9.43
C ARG A 38 21.67 16.41 8.05
N PHE A 39 22.73 17.07 7.58
CA PHE A 39 23.31 16.80 6.27
C PHE A 39 23.84 15.37 6.17
N THR A 40 24.49 14.87 7.23
CA THR A 40 25.00 13.49 7.25
C THR A 40 23.89 12.43 7.28
N GLY A 41 22.62 12.82 7.45
CA GLY A 41 21.47 11.91 7.34
C GLY A 41 20.82 11.56 8.69
N VAL A 42 21.01 12.40 9.71
CA VAL A 42 20.29 12.26 11.00
C VAL A 42 19.01 13.09 10.97
N ASP A 43 17.86 12.43 11.09
CA ASP A 43 16.54 13.06 11.06
C ASP A 43 16.11 13.55 12.45
N ARG A 44 16.37 12.73 13.48
CA ARG A 44 16.14 13.06 14.89
C ARG A 44 17.30 12.57 15.74
N MET A 45 17.70 13.36 16.73
CA MET A 45 18.75 13.00 17.69
C MET A 45 18.37 13.55 19.07
N GLN A 46 18.58 12.73 20.10
CA GLN A 46 18.43 13.12 21.50
C GLN A 46 19.62 12.58 22.29
N ILE A 47 20.08 13.38 23.27
CA ILE A 47 21.12 13.00 24.22
C ILE A 47 20.53 13.11 25.62
N TRP A 48 20.68 12.07 26.40
CA TRP A 48 20.24 11.95 27.79
C TRP A 48 21.46 11.75 28.69
N ARG A 49 21.40 12.20 29.93
CA ARG A 49 22.49 12.03 30.91
C ARG A 49 21.98 11.52 32.25
N THR A 50 22.75 10.64 32.89
CA THR A 50 22.64 10.33 34.34
C THR A 50 24.04 10.20 34.93
N GLY A 51 24.34 10.91 36.02
CA GLY A 51 25.72 11.02 36.50
C GLY A 51 26.66 11.50 35.39
N THR A 52 27.81 10.86 35.19
CA THR A 52 28.70 11.15 34.05
C THR A 52 28.23 10.50 32.74
N ARG A 53 27.31 9.54 32.78
CA ARG A 53 26.90 8.71 31.65
C ARG A 53 25.97 9.43 30.68
N LEU A 54 26.36 9.44 29.41
CA LEU A 54 25.54 9.90 28.30
C LEU A 54 24.94 8.71 27.53
N PHE A 55 23.70 8.90 27.09
CA PHE A 55 22.99 8.03 26.15
C PHE A 55 22.48 8.86 24.98
N MET A 56 22.93 8.54 23.77
CA MET A 56 22.47 9.19 22.55
C MET A 56 21.63 8.21 21.72
N ILE A 57 20.47 8.67 21.28
CA ILE A 57 19.62 7.96 20.33
C ILE A 57 19.42 8.81 19.08
N SER A 58 19.62 8.21 17.92
CA SER A 58 19.47 8.87 16.62
C SER A 58 18.61 8.05 15.67
N GLU A 59 17.66 8.71 15.01
CA GLU A 59 16.93 8.16 13.86
C GLU A 59 17.61 8.66 12.59
N VAL A 60 18.12 7.73 11.80
CA VAL A 60 18.94 8.04 10.63
C VAL A 60 18.35 7.48 9.33
N ALA A 61 18.63 8.19 8.25
CA ALA A 61 18.36 7.77 6.88
C ALA A 61 19.15 6.49 6.53
N ALA A 62 18.69 5.78 5.50
CA ALA A 62 19.30 4.50 5.09
C ALA A 62 20.72 4.67 4.52
N ASP A 63 21.02 5.85 3.97
CA ASP A 63 22.31 6.25 3.40
C ASP A 63 23.22 6.96 4.42
N TYR A 64 22.89 6.91 5.71
CA TYR A 64 23.74 7.45 6.77
C TYR A 64 25.01 6.59 6.99
N PRO A 65 26.21 7.21 7.11
CA PRO A 65 26.46 8.65 7.04
C PRO A 65 26.72 9.15 5.60
N ARG A 66 26.05 10.24 5.21
CA ARG A 66 26.33 10.97 3.96
C ARG A 66 27.61 11.80 4.07
N PRO A 67 28.47 11.85 3.03
CA PRO A 67 29.67 12.67 3.04
C PRO A 67 29.32 14.16 3.03
N ALA A 68 29.69 14.88 4.09
CA ALA A 68 29.40 16.31 4.21
C ALA A 68 30.40 17.19 3.42
N PRO A 69 29.99 18.38 2.94
CA PRO A 69 30.88 19.37 2.34
C PRO A 69 31.98 19.79 3.31
N HIS A 70 33.14 20.16 2.77
CA HIS A 70 34.35 20.49 3.54
C HIS A 70 34.08 21.52 4.66
N ALA A 71 33.36 22.61 4.36
CA ALA A 71 33.05 23.65 5.34
C ALA A 71 32.27 23.14 6.56
N LEU A 72 31.34 22.18 6.38
CA LEU A 72 30.61 21.58 7.50
C LEU A 72 31.48 20.59 8.27
N SER A 73 32.35 19.85 7.57
CA SER A 73 33.33 18.94 8.17
C SER A 73 34.36 19.70 9.04
N ASP A 74 34.80 20.88 8.61
CA ASP A 74 35.71 21.74 9.38
C ASP A 74 35.06 22.27 10.66
N ALA A 75 33.79 22.69 10.56
CA ALA A 75 33.01 23.06 11.73
C ALA A 75 32.88 21.89 12.71
N ALA A 76 32.55 20.69 12.20
CA ALA A 76 32.45 19.48 13.00
C ALA A 76 33.77 19.13 13.71
N ALA A 77 34.92 19.26 13.03
CA ALA A 77 36.22 19.00 13.64
C ALA A 77 36.54 19.95 14.81
N ARG A 78 36.22 21.24 14.68
CA ARG A 78 36.40 22.22 15.77
C ARG A 78 35.47 21.96 16.95
N TRP A 79 34.21 21.60 16.66
CA TRP A 79 33.27 21.20 17.70
C TRP A 79 33.75 19.95 18.42
N GLU A 80 34.24 18.96 17.69
CA GLU A 80 34.81 17.74 18.26
C GLU A 80 36.01 18.05 19.18
N ALA A 81 36.92 18.93 18.75
CA ALA A 81 38.04 19.39 19.57
C ALA A 81 37.59 20.07 20.87
N LEU A 82 36.52 20.88 20.82
CA LEU A 82 35.90 21.45 22.02
C LEU A 82 35.30 20.34 22.90
N MET A 83 34.61 19.36 22.31
CA MET A 83 33.95 18.27 23.02
C MET A 83 34.94 17.36 23.77
N LEU A 84 36.17 17.21 23.28
CA LEU A 84 37.23 16.45 23.96
C LEU A 84 37.55 16.97 25.36
N ARG A 85 37.28 18.25 25.67
CA ARG A 85 37.44 18.79 27.02
C ARG A 85 36.50 18.10 28.02
N PHE A 86 35.27 17.85 27.59
CA PHE A 86 34.18 17.37 28.44
C PHE A 86 34.04 15.85 28.42
N GLN A 87 34.35 15.21 27.29
CA GLN A 87 33.98 13.81 27.04
C GLN A 87 35.10 12.84 27.43
N ARG A 88 34.73 11.68 27.94
CA ARG A 88 35.60 10.55 28.31
C ARG A 88 35.03 9.25 27.72
N PRO A 89 35.88 8.32 27.25
CA PRO A 89 35.41 6.97 26.99
C PRO A 89 34.79 6.38 28.27
N ALA A 90 33.72 5.60 28.13
CA ALA A 90 33.20 4.84 29.26
C ALA A 90 34.26 3.84 29.78
N PRO A 91 34.20 3.40 31.05
CA PRO A 91 35.03 2.33 31.59
C PRO A 91 35.00 1.09 30.68
N ASP A 92 36.13 0.39 30.60
CA ASP A 92 36.33 -0.86 29.84
C ASP A 92 36.40 -0.70 28.30
N LEU A 93 36.80 0.47 27.79
CA LEU A 93 36.91 0.74 26.36
C LEU A 93 38.35 0.96 25.89
N ASP A 94 38.84 0.07 25.02
CA ASP A 94 40.09 0.19 24.25
C ASP A 94 39.97 1.28 23.16
N GLY A 95 39.89 2.55 23.57
CA GLY A 95 40.12 3.70 22.68
C GLY A 95 38.95 4.25 21.86
N GLU A 96 37.76 3.62 21.86
CA GLU A 96 36.57 4.16 21.18
C GLU A 96 35.79 5.17 22.05
N LYS A 97 35.51 6.37 21.51
CA LYS A 97 34.88 7.49 22.24
C LYS A 97 33.36 7.31 22.44
N TRP A 98 32.62 7.05 21.36
CA TRP A 98 31.19 6.72 21.39
C TRP A 98 31.02 5.24 21.09
N ARG A 99 30.48 4.46 22.02
CA ARG A 99 30.23 3.03 21.82
C ARG A 99 28.81 2.77 21.37
N SER A 100 28.64 1.98 20.32
CA SER A 100 27.33 1.51 19.91
C SER A 100 26.73 0.56 20.96
N MET A 101 25.47 0.77 21.31
CA MET A 101 24.71 -0.10 22.21
C MET A 101 23.89 -1.09 21.38
N HIS A 102 23.82 -2.34 21.84
CA HIS A 102 23.00 -3.37 21.23
C HIS A 102 21.60 -3.37 21.86
N LEU A 103 20.58 -3.46 21.02
CA LEU A 103 19.19 -3.61 21.46
C LEU A 103 19.01 -5.01 22.06
N ILE A 104 18.66 -5.09 23.34
CA ILE A 104 18.40 -6.37 24.03
C ILE A 104 16.92 -6.69 24.19
N PHE A 105 16.06 -5.67 24.09
CA PHE A 105 14.63 -5.81 24.29
C PHE A 105 13.90 -4.74 23.48
N ASP A 106 12.88 -5.16 22.74
CA ASP A 106 11.96 -4.30 22.00
C ASP A 106 10.55 -4.79 22.24
N LEU A 107 9.70 -3.99 22.90
CA LEU A 107 8.34 -4.40 23.24
C LEU A 107 7.50 -4.72 21.99
N ASP A 108 7.77 -4.02 20.87
CA ASP A 108 7.07 -4.26 19.61
C ASP A 108 7.46 -5.64 19.03
N ALA A 109 8.66 -6.12 19.34
CA ALA A 109 9.09 -7.48 18.99
C ALA A 109 8.41 -8.58 19.84
N HIS A 110 7.69 -8.22 20.91
CA HIS A 110 7.06 -9.16 21.84
C HIS A 110 5.52 -9.07 21.89
N SER A 111 4.89 -8.25 21.05
CA SER A 111 3.44 -8.31 20.89
C SER A 111 3.00 -9.66 20.31
N PRO A 112 1.88 -10.27 20.70
CA PRO A 112 1.42 -11.55 20.12
C PRO A 112 1.29 -11.54 18.57
N ALA A 113 1.18 -10.35 17.97
CA ALA A 113 1.22 -10.15 16.52
C ALA A 113 2.63 -10.29 15.89
N SER A 114 3.71 -10.07 16.65
CA SER A 114 5.10 -10.18 16.15
C SER A 114 5.52 -11.64 15.93
N HIS A 115 4.90 -12.59 16.62
CA HIS A 115 5.12 -14.02 16.42
C HIS A 115 4.45 -14.57 15.15
N ASN A 116 3.62 -13.78 14.46
CA ASN A 116 3.05 -14.16 13.18
C ASN A 116 3.60 -13.32 12.02
N ASN A 117 4.91 -13.03 12.03
CA ASN A 117 5.63 -12.43 10.89
C ASN A 117 5.71 -13.36 9.66
N MET A 118 4.87 -14.40 9.59
CA MET A 118 4.68 -15.14 8.37
C MET A 118 4.06 -14.22 7.31
N PRO A 119 4.60 -14.20 6.08
CA PRO A 119 3.99 -13.45 5.00
C PRO A 119 2.53 -13.91 4.81
N PRO A 120 1.63 -13.05 4.29
CA PRO A 120 0.28 -13.47 3.93
C PRO A 120 0.32 -14.77 3.11
N ALA A 121 -0.62 -15.68 3.35
CA ALA A 121 -0.68 -16.90 2.56
C ALA A 121 -0.86 -16.55 1.08
N LYS A 122 -0.47 -17.47 0.20
CA LYS A 122 -0.60 -17.26 -1.25
C LYS A 122 -1.72 -18.11 -1.83
N ARG A 123 -2.61 -17.50 -2.61
CA ARG A 123 -3.69 -18.17 -3.36
C ARG A 123 -3.39 -18.18 -4.84
N THR A 124 -3.86 -19.21 -5.53
CA THR A 124 -3.69 -19.37 -6.98
C THR A 124 -4.67 -18.47 -7.74
N ILE A 125 -4.22 -17.89 -8.85
CA ILE A 125 -5.07 -17.12 -9.77
C ILE A 125 -5.71 -18.06 -10.79
N GLY A 126 -7.04 -18.14 -10.78
CA GLY A 126 -7.85 -18.94 -11.67
C GLY A 126 -7.38 -20.39 -11.74
N ARG A 127 -7.22 -20.90 -12.97
CA ARG A 127 -6.64 -22.22 -13.26
C ARG A 127 -5.15 -22.16 -13.64
N THR A 128 -4.49 -21.04 -13.38
CA THR A 128 -3.08 -20.83 -13.72
C THR A 128 -2.15 -21.44 -12.65
N GLY A 129 -0.84 -21.38 -12.88
CA GLY A 129 0.17 -21.66 -11.86
C GLY A 129 0.57 -20.44 -11.01
N LEU A 130 0.02 -19.25 -11.32
CA LEU A 130 0.40 -18.00 -10.66
C LEU A 130 -0.19 -17.94 -9.25
N ARG A 131 0.64 -17.58 -8.25
CA ARG A 131 0.21 -17.43 -6.86
C ARG A 131 0.45 -16.01 -6.35
N VAL A 132 -0.60 -15.38 -5.85
CA VAL A 132 -0.58 -14.03 -5.27
C VAL A 132 -0.75 -14.09 -3.75
N SER A 133 -0.21 -13.11 -3.03
CA SER A 133 -0.48 -12.95 -1.60
C SER A 133 -1.94 -12.55 -1.35
N GLU A 134 -2.56 -13.10 -0.30
CA GLU A 134 -3.94 -12.77 0.11
C GLU A 134 -4.14 -11.27 0.34
N ILE A 135 -3.10 -10.59 0.81
CA ILE A 135 -3.04 -9.14 0.83
C ILE A 135 -2.00 -8.68 -0.18
N GLY A 136 -2.43 -7.86 -1.13
CA GLY A 136 -1.58 -7.18 -2.09
C GLY A 136 -1.53 -5.66 -1.86
N PHE A 137 -0.95 -4.97 -2.83
CA PHE A 137 -0.71 -3.54 -2.80
C PHE A 137 -1.45 -2.86 -3.94
N GLY A 138 -2.48 -2.06 -3.63
CA GLY A 138 -3.16 -1.22 -4.59
C GLY A 138 -2.41 0.10 -4.80
N ALA A 139 -1.84 0.30 -5.99
CA ALA A 139 -0.95 1.43 -6.28
C ALA A 139 -1.66 2.68 -6.83
N ALA A 140 -2.99 2.78 -6.78
CA ALA A 140 -3.70 3.99 -7.21
C ALA A 140 -3.20 5.26 -6.49
N PRO A 141 -2.93 5.26 -5.18
CA PRO A 141 -2.33 6.42 -4.50
C PRO A 141 -0.90 6.75 -4.96
N MET A 142 -0.15 5.80 -5.51
CA MET A 142 1.16 6.08 -6.13
C MET A 142 1.01 7.00 -7.35
N GLY A 143 -0.19 7.09 -7.95
CA GLY A 143 -0.52 8.06 -8.98
C GLY A 143 -0.93 9.45 -8.45
N ASN A 144 -0.79 9.71 -7.14
CA ASN A 144 -1.31 10.90 -6.44
C ASN A 144 -2.84 10.99 -6.40
N LEU A 145 -3.52 9.85 -6.23
CA LEU A 145 -4.97 9.83 -6.05
C LEU A 145 -5.35 10.57 -4.74
N TYR A 146 -6.30 11.51 -4.84
CA TYR A 146 -6.84 12.39 -3.79
C TYR A 146 -5.86 13.35 -3.10
N ARG A 147 -4.56 13.11 -3.17
CA ARG A 147 -3.53 14.01 -2.63
C ARG A 147 -2.17 13.82 -3.31
N PRO A 148 -1.33 14.87 -3.35
CA PRO A 148 0.07 14.72 -3.71
C PRO A 148 0.80 13.74 -2.78
N LEU A 149 1.61 12.85 -3.36
CA LEU A 149 2.48 11.94 -2.62
C LEU A 149 3.93 12.17 -3.04
N ALA A 150 4.81 12.44 -2.08
CA ALA A 150 6.24 12.61 -2.35
C ALA A 150 6.88 11.27 -2.78
N ASP A 151 7.82 11.31 -3.73
CA ASP A 151 8.47 10.09 -4.25
C ASP A 151 9.18 9.28 -3.16
N THR A 152 9.76 9.95 -2.16
CA THR A 152 10.39 9.29 -1.01
C THR A 152 9.40 8.47 -0.20
N VAL A 153 8.17 8.98 -0.03
CA VAL A 153 7.08 8.28 0.68
C VAL A 153 6.50 7.17 -0.18
N ALA A 154 6.31 7.39 -1.48
CA ALA A 154 5.87 6.34 -2.40
C ALA A 154 6.84 5.14 -2.38
N ARG A 155 8.14 5.41 -2.49
CA ARG A 155 9.19 4.39 -2.43
C ARG A 155 9.23 3.67 -1.09
N SER A 156 9.17 4.39 0.03
CA SER A 156 9.18 3.75 1.36
C SER A 156 7.93 2.92 1.60
N THR A 157 6.77 3.38 1.15
CA THR A 157 5.48 2.67 1.27
C THR A 157 5.52 1.33 0.52
N LEU A 158 5.98 1.33 -0.73
CA LEU A 158 6.12 0.10 -1.52
C LEU A 158 7.19 -0.84 -0.94
N ALA A 159 8.33 -0.30 -0.49
CA ALA A 159 9.36 -1.10 0.17
C ALA A 159 8.81 -1.81 1.43
N THR A 160 8.14 -1.07 2.31
CA THR A 160 7.50 -1.64 3.52
C THR A 160 6.46 -2.70 3.17
N ALA A 161 5.67 -2.51 2.10
CA ALA A 161 4.72 -3.51 1.64
C ALA A 161 5.38 -4.83 1.26
N LEU A 162 6.45 -4.76 0.46
CA LEU A 162 7.21 -5.93 0.04
C LEU A 162 7.89 -6.62 1.23
N ASP A 163 8.48 -5.84 2.14
CA ASP A 163 9.10 -6.36 3.37
C ASP A 163 8.06 -7.06 4.28
N CYS A 164 6.81 -6.62 4.25
CA CYS A 164 5.68 -7.23 4.95
C CYS A 164 5.06 -8.44 4.21
N GLY A 165 5.62 -8.84 3.06
CA GLY A 165 5.14 -9.97 2.27
C GLY A 165 3.95 -9.69 1.36
N LEU A 166 3.59 -8.42 1.11
CA LEU A 166 2.59 -8.03 0.11
C LEU A 166 3.20 -8.14 -1.29
N GLY A 167 3.42 -9.39 -1.72
CA GLY A 167 4.13 -9.72 -2.96
C GLY A 167 3.31 -9.52 -4.24
N TYR A 168 2.01 -9.21 -4.14
CA TYR A 168 1.18 -8.86 -5.30
C TYR A 168 0.93 -7.35 -5.36
N VAL A 169 1.38 -6.70 -6.43
CA VAL A 169 1.27 -5.25 -6.66
C VAL A 169 0.35 -5.01 -7.86
N ASP A 170 -0.70 -4.21 -7.68
CA ASP A 170 -1.61 -3.80 -8.75
C ASP A 170 -1.46 -2.30 -9.06
N THR A 171 -1.24 -1.97 -10.34
CA THR A 171 -1.16 -0.59 -10.85
C THR A 171 -2.00 -0.43 -12.12
N ALA A 172 -1.91 0.71 -12.80
CA ALA A 172 -2.57 0.97 -14.08
C ALA A 172 -1.94 2.17 -14.80
N PRO A 173 -2.00 2.22 -16.15
CA PRO A 173 -1.64 3.43 -16.90
C PRO A 173 -2.46 4.65 -16.48
N TYR A 174 -3.75 4.45 -16.17
CA TYR A 174 -4.63 5.55 -15.76
C TYR A 174 -4.21 6.22 -14.44
N TYR A 175 -3.50 5.51 -13.55
CA TYR A 175 -3.18 6.02 -12.23
C TYR A 175 -2.08 7.09 -12.29
N GLY A 176 -2.49 8.36 -12.15
CA GLY A 176 -1.62 9.53 -12.36
C GLY A 176 -1.09 9.63 -13.79
N PHE A 177 -1.82 9.06 -14.76
CA PHE A 177 -1.46 8.98 -16.19
C PHE A 177 -0.03 8.46 -16.41
N GLY A 178 0.26 7.31 -15.81
CA GLY A 178 1.52 6.58 -15.92
C GLY A 178 2.46 6.81 -14.73
N LEU A 179 2.18 7.75 -13.84
CA LEU A 179 3.01 8.02 -12.66
C LEU A 179 3.10 6.81 -11.73
N SER A 180 1.98 6.12 -11.50
CA SER A 180 1.95 4.93 -10.64
C SER A 180 2.83 3.80 -11.22
N GLU A 181 2.72 3.51 -12.52
CA GLU A 181 3.55 2.50 -13.18
C GLU A 181 5.04 2.83 -13.08
N ARG A 182 5.44 4.10 -13.27
CA ARG A 182 6.85 4.50 -13.10
C ARG A 182 7.35 4.27 -11.68
N ARG A 183 6.61 4.74 -10.67
CA ARG A 183 6.98 4.60 -9.25
C ARG A 183 7.02 3.14 -8.81
N VAL A 184 6.06 2.34 -9.25
CA VAL A 184 6.03 0.89 -8.98
C VAL A 184 7.21 0.21 -9.65
N GLY A 185 7.44 0.49 -10.94
CA GLY A 185 8.55 -0.03 -11.71
C GLY A 185 9.90 0.22 -11.02
N ASP A 186 10.17 1.48 -10.65
CA ASP A 186 11.40 1.85 -9.94
C ASP A 186 11.54 1.18 -8.57
N GLY A 187 10.43 0.89 -7.90
CA GLY A 187 10.43 0.21 -6.60
C GLY A 187 10.62 -1.30 -6.65
N ILE A 188 10.27 -1.96 -7.77
CA ILE A 188 10.32 -3.42 -7.91
C ILE A 188 11.39 -3.94 -8.86
N ARG A 189 12.00 -3.07 -9.69
CA ARG A 189 13.09 -3.44 -10.58
C ARG A 189 14.24 -4.10 -9.80
N GLY A 190 14.66 -5.28 -10.24
CA GLY A 190 15.72 -6.07 -9.59
C GLY A 190 15.26 -6.88 -8.37
N LYS A 191 13.98 -6.81 -7.96
CA LYS A 191 13.40 -7.70 -6.95
C LYS A 191 12.87 -8.98 -7.60
N THR A 192 12.91 -10.08 -6.87
CA THR A 192 12.36 -11.38 -7.30
C THR A 192 11.13 -11.74 -6.47
N GLY A 193 10.21 -12.53 -7.06
CA GLY A 193 9.05 -13.05 -6.35
C GLY A 193 7.88 -12.07 -6.18
N THR A 194 7.96 -10.87 -6.75
CA THR A 194 6.85 -9.92 -6.87
C THR A 194 5.99 -10.28 -8.08
N VAL A 195 4.68 -10.37 -7.88
CA VAL A 195 3.68 -10.46 -8.94
C VAL A 195 3.16 -9.06 -9.24
N ILE A 196 3.16 -8.67 -10.51
CA ILE A 196 2.70 -7.35 -10.96
C ILE A 196 1.46 -7.50 -11.85
N SER A 197 0.40 -6.77 -11.51
CA SER A 197 -0.69 -6.51 -12.45
C SER A 197 -0.73 -5.06 -12.89
N THR A 198 -1.04 -4.87 -14.16
CA THR A 198 -1.43 -3.56 -14.69
C THR A 198 -2.65 -3.70 -15.59
N LYS A 199 -3.06 -2.63 -16.25
CA LYS A 199 -4.32 -2.55 -16.97
C LYS A 199 -4.16 -2.07 -18.40
N VAL A 200 -5.10 -2.48 -19.26
CA VAL A 200 -5.21 -2.08 -20.67
C VAL A 200 -6.56 -1.41 -20.93
N GLY A 201 -6.72 -0.84 -22.14
CA GLY A 201 -7.98 -0.22 -22.57
C GLY A 201 -8.03 1.30 -22.39
N ARG A 202 -7.05 1.89 -21.70
CA ARG A 202 -6.87 3.34 -21.53
C ARG A 202 -5.45 3.72 -21.95
N LEU A 203 -5.26 4.03 -23.23
CA LEU A 203 -3.99 4.49 -23.78
C LEU A 203 -3.67 5.90 -23.30
N LEU A 204 -2.39 6.21 -23.15
CA LEU A 204 -1.93 7.54 -22.76
C LEU A 204 -1.34 8.25 -23.98
N HIS A 205 -1.99 9.32 -24.43
CA HIS A 205 -1.50 10.16 -25.52
C HIS A 205 -0.87 11.43 -24.95
N PRO A 206 0.20 11.97 -25.57
CA PRO A 206 0.72 13.28 -25.18
C PRO A 206 -0.38 14.34 -25.20
N ALA A 207 -0.51 15.10 -24.11
CA ALA A 207 -1.50 16.17 -24.05
C ALA A 207 -1.19 17.23 -25.12
N SER A 208 -2.22 17.68 -25.85
CA SER A 208 -2.06 18.63 -26.97
C SER A 208 -1.91 20.10 -26.53
N GLY A 209 -1.76 20.37 -25.23
CA GLY A 209 -1.69 21.71 -24.65
C GLY A 209 -0.80 21.78 -23.41
N THR A 210 -0.77 22.95 -22.76
CA THR A 210 -0.03 23.14 -21.51
C THR A 210 -0.50 22.11 -20.48
N PRO A 211 0.41 21.40 -19.79
CA PRO A 211 0.03 20.44 -18.75
C PRO A 211 -0.97 21.10 -17.80
N ALA A 212 -2.17 20.53 -17.67
CA ALA A 212 -3.15 21.04 -16.74
C ALA A 212 -2.56 20.99 -15.33
N THR A 213 -2.31 22.16 -14.75
CA THR A 213 -1.88 22.30 -13.36
C THR A 213 -3.09 22.04 -12.47
N GLY A 214 -2.95 21.15 -11.48
CA GLY A 214 -4.04 20.83 -10.54
C GLY A 214 -4.49 19.37 -10.57
N GLU A 215 -5.72 19.16 -10.11
CA GLU A 215 -6.36 17.84 -10.03
C GLU A 215 -6.98 17.45 -11.39
N ARG A 216 -6.73 16.22 -11.84
CA ARG A 216 -7.32 15.64 -13.04
C ARG A 216 -7.88 14.26 -12.70
N HIS A 217 -9.21 14.12 -12.73
CA HIS A 217 -9.89 12.86 -12.39
C HIS A 217 -9.46 12.30 -11.01
N GLY A 218 -9.36 13.15 -9.98
CA GLY A 218 -8.90 12.77 -8.65
C GLY A 218 -7.38 12.64 -8.50
N PHE A 219 -6.58 12.75 -9.56
CA PHE A 219 -5.12 12.69 -9.48
C PHE A 219 -4.49 14.09 -9.45
N HIS A 220 -3.70 14.37 -8.41
CA HIS A 220 -2.96 15.62 -8.30
C HIS A 220 -1.61 15.54 -8.99
N ASN A 221 -1.19 16.58 -9.71
CA ASN A 221 0.11 16.59 -10.40
C ASN A 221 0.30 15.38 -11.32
N ALA A 222 -0.75 14.95 -12.01
CA ALA A 222 -0.67 13.85 -12.96
C ALA A 222 0.27 14.19 -14.13
N LEU A 223 0.84 13.17 -14.76
CA LEU A 223 1.73 13.37 -15.91
C LEU A 223 0.98 14.01 -17.10
N PRO A 224 1.67 14.68 -18.04
CA PRO A 224 1.05 15.43 -19.13
C PRO A 224 0.57 14.53 -20.28
N PHE A 225 -0.27 13.55 -19.96
CA PHE A 225 -0.91 12.66 -20.90
C PHE A 225 -2.44 12.72 -20.76
N ASP A 226 -3.13 12.45 -21.86
CA ASP A 226 -4.58 12.32 -21.92
C ASP A 226 -4.94 10.84 -22.11
N PRO A 227 -5.80 10.28 -21.24
CA PRO A 227 -6.26 8.90 -21.39
C PRO A 227 -7.30 8.81 -22.52
N VAL A 228 -7.09 7.88 -23.45
CA VAL A 228 -8.00 7.57 -24.56
C VAL A 228 -8.39 6.11 -24.47
N TYR A 229 -9.70 5.83 -24.57
CA TYR A 229 -10.18 4.45 -24.58
C TYR A 229 -9.89 3.78 -25.92
N ASP A 230 -9.30 2.59 -25.85
CA ASP A 230 -9.09 1.72 -27.00
C ASP A 230 -9.00 0.27 -26.52
N TYR A 231 -10.10 -0.45 -26.64
CA TYR A 231 -10.21 -1.86 -26.25
C TYR A 231 -9.96 -2.82 -27.43
N SER A 232 -9.56 -2.31 -28.59
CA SER A 232 -9.27 -3.14 -29.76
C SER A 232 -8.03 -4.03 -29.54
N TYR A 233 -7.81 -4.99 -30.44
CA TYR A 233 -6.59 -5.81 -30.44
C TYR A 233 -5.33 -4.95 -30.37
N ASP A 234 -5.19 -3.96 -31.27
CA ASP A 234 -4.00 -3.12 -31.33
C ASP A 234 -3.90 -2.18 -30.12
N GLY A 235 -5.03 -1.71 -29.59
CA GLY A 235 -5.08 -0.92 -28.36
C GLY A 235 -4.51 -1.67 -27.17
N VAL A 236 -4.90 -2.95 -27.01
CA VAL A 236 -4.35 -3.83 -25.97
C VAL A 236 -2.84 -4.04 -26.16
N MET A 237 -2.40 -4.38 -27.37
CA MET A 237 -0.97 -4.62 -27.64
C MET A 237 -0.12 -3.37 -27.37
N ARG A 238 -0.54 -2.19 -27.84
CA ARG A 238 0.13 -0.91 -27.54
C ARG A 238 0.15 -0.60 -26.05
N SER A 239 -0.95 -0.84 -25.36
CA SER A 239 -1.02 -0.60 -23.92
C SER A 239 -0.04 -1.49 -23.16
N TYR A 240 0.07 -2.76 -23.55
CA TYR A 240 1.02 -3.71 -22.97
C TYR A 240 2.47 -3.26 -23.15
N ASP A 241 2.89 -2.99 -24.40
CA ASP A 241 4.26 -2.59 -24.71
C ASP A 241 4.65 -1.31 -23.95
N THR A 242 3.79 -0.30 -23.98
CA THR A 242 4.09 0.96 -23.30
C THR A 242 4.05 0.85 -21.76
N SER A 243 3.31 -0.11 -21.21
CA SER A 243 3.35 -0.43 -19.77
C SER A 243 4.68 -1.07 -19.38
N LEU A 244 5.23 -1.99 -20.19
CA LEU A 244 6.57 -2.54 -19.97
C LEU A 244 7.63 -1.44 -19.92
N ASP A 245 7.56 -0.48 -20.86
CA ASP A 245 8.47 0.67 -20.89
C ASP A 245 8.36 1.55 -19.64
N ARG A 246 7.13 1.90 -19.22
CA ARG A 246 6.91 2.74 -18.03
C ARG A 246 7.33 2.05 -16.74
N LEU A 247 7.09 0.75 -16.62
CA LEU A 247 7.54 -0.07 -15.50
C LEU A 247 9.06 -0.32 -15.55
N GLY A 248 9.65 -0.35 -16.74
CA GLY A 248 11.02 -0.80 -16.96
C GLY A 248 11.20 -2.26 -16.55
N LEU A 249 10.26 -3.12 -16.94
CA LEU A 249 10.24 -4.56 -16.69
C LEU A 249 10.14 -5.33 -18.00
N ALA A 250 10.61 -6.57 -18.00
CA ALA A 250 10.54 -7.46 -19.17
C ALA A 250 9.28 -8.35 -19.17
N HIS A 251 8.48 -8.32 -18.11
CA HIS A 251 7.32 -9.17 -17.93
C HIS A 251 6.24 -8.49 -17.09
N ILE A 252 4.98 -8.83 -17.36
CA ILE A 252 3.81 -8.46 -16.56
C ILE A 252 3.04 -9.75 -16.27
N ASP A 253 2.72 -10.04 -15.01
CA ASP A 253 2.07 -11.31 -14.67
C ASP A 253 0.58 -11.33 -15.03
N ILE A 254 -0.14 -10.24 -14.75
CA ILE A 254 -1.59 -10.13 -14.98
C ILE A 254 -1.94 -8.83 -15.71
N LEU A 255 -2.75 -8.93 -16.78
CA LEU A 255 -3.39 -7.77 -17.40
C LEU A 255 -4.89 -7.75 -17.14
N TYR A 256 -5.40 -6.62 -16.65
CA TYR A 256 -6.84 -6.38 -16.55
C TYR A 256 -7.31 -5.40 -17.62
N VAL A 257 -8.45 -5.67 -18.26
CA VAL A 257 -9.19 -4.65 -19.01
C VAL A 257 -9.77 -3.64 -18.02
N HIS A 258 -9.37 -2.37 -18.12
CA HIS A 258 -9.75 -1.34 -17.15
C HIS A 258 -11.14 -0.77 -17.45
N ASP A 259 -12.04 -0.84 -16.47
CA ASP A 259 -13.31 -0.12 -16.43
C ASP A 259 -14.15 -0.31 -17.71
N ILE A 260 -14.27 -1.54 -18.19
CA ILE A 260 -15.29 -1.89 -19.19
C ILE A 260 -16.64 -2.01 -18.50
N GLY A 261 -17.70 -1.49 -19.12
CA GLY A 261 -19.06 -1.57 -18.58
C GLY A 261 -19.85 -0.26 -18.64
N ARG A 262 -21.14 -0.36 -18.30
CA ARG A 262 -22.12 0.72 -18.41
C ARG A 262 -21.84 1.85 -17.43
N VAL A 263 -21.34 1.57 -16.24
CA VAL A 263 -20.99 2.59 -15.24
C VAL A 263 -19.93 3.55 -15.78
N THR A 264 -19.00 3.06 -16.60
CA THR A 264 -17.91 3.88 -17.16
C THR A 264 -18.28 4.52 -18.50
N HIS A 265 -18.94 3.78 -19.38
CA HIS A 265 -19.13 4.21 -20.78
C HIS A 265 -20.51 4.75 -21.11
N GLY A 266 -21.51 4.59 -20.22
CA GLY A 266 -22.88 5.01 -20.46
C GLY A 266 -23.41 4.48 -21.80
N ASP A 267 -23.90 5.39 -22.64
CA ASP A 267 -24.45 5.08 -23.97
C ASP A 267 -23.43 4.45 -24.93
N ARG A 268 -22.13 4.69 -24.71
CA ARG A 268 -21.04 4.12 -25.53
C ARG A 268 -20.64 2.71 -25.11
N ASN A 269 -21.26 2.13 -24.08
CA ASN A 269 -20.87 0.81 -23.59
C ASN A 269 -20.93 -0.26 -24.69
N GLU A 270 -21.97 -0.27 -25.52
CA GLU A 270 -22.09 -1.26 -26.59
C GLU A 270 -20.96 -1.12 -27.63
N GLU A 271 -20.58 0.11 -27.97
CA GLU A 271 -19.45 0.41 -28.86
C GLU A 271 -18.14 -0.13 -28.26
N MET A 272 -17.85 0.20 -27.00
CA MET A 272 -16.62 -0.21 -26.30
C MET A 272 -16.55 -1.72 -26.11
N PHE A 273 -17.66 -2.34 -25.72
CA PHE A 273 -17.75 -3.80 -25.57
C PHE A 273 -17.56 -4.52 -26.92
N ARG A 274 -18.05 -3.93 -28.02
CA ARG A 274 -17.82 -4.43 -29.38
C ARG A 274 -16.35 -4.31 -29.78
N GLN A 275 -15.64 -3.27 -29.38
CA GLN A 275 -14.18 -3.17 -29.58
C GLN A 275 -13.44 -4.28 -28.82
N LEU A 276 -13.78 -4.49 -27.53
CA LEU A 276 -13.16 -5.51 -26.70
C LEU A 276 -13.36 -6.93 -27.25
N THR A 277 -14.58 -7.21 -27.73
CA THR A 277 -14.97 -8.53 -28.25
C THR A 277 -14.63 -8.68 -29.74
N ARG A 278 -15.41 -8.05 -30.61
CA ARG A 278 -15.28 -8.18 -32.08
C ARG A 278 -14.08 -7.41 -32.65
N GLY A 279 -13.66 -6.34 -31.99
CA GLY A 279 -12.41 -5.62 -32.31
C GLY A 279 -11.16 -6.34 -31.81
N GLY A 280 -11.30 -7.47 -31.12
CA GLY A 280 -10.21 -8.40 -30.82
C GLY A 280 -9.39 -8.11 -29.56
N GLY A 281 -9.84 -7.24 -28.65
CA GLY A 281 -9.13 -6.99 -27.39
C GLY A 281 -8.93 -8.26 -26.54
N PHE A 282 -9.96 -9.09 -26.37
CA PHE A 282 -9.80 -10.40 -25.69
C PHE A 282 -8.88 -11.35 -26.45
N LYS A 283 -8.88 -11.29 -27.79
CA LYS A 283 -7.96 -12.09 -28.62
C LYS A 283 -6.51 -11.65 -28.41
N ALA A 284 -6.23 -10.35 -28.24
CA ALA A 284 -4.89 -9.85 -27.92
C ALA A 284 -4.42 -10.37 -26.55
N LEU A 285 -5.26 -10.28 -25.52
CA LEU A 285 -4.94 -10.81 -24.19
C LEU A 285 -4.66 -12.32 -24.20
N GLN A 286 -5.51 -13.09 -24.90
CA GLN A 286 -5.29 -14.53 -25.06
C GLN A 286 -3.99 -14.82 -25.84
N SER A 287 -3.68 -14.02 -26.86
CA SER A 287 -2.44 -14.15 -27.63
C SER A 287 -1.20 -13.91 -26.76
N LEU A 288 -1.20 -12.84 -25.96
CA LEU A 288 -0.13 -12.54 -25.00
C LEU A 288 0.07 -13.68 -23.99
N LYS A 289 -1.03 -14.24 -23.47
CA LYS A 289 -0.98 -15.38 -22.54
C LYS A 289 -0.44 -16.65 -23.21
N ASN A 290 -0.89 -16.96 -24.43
CA ASN A 290 -0.40 -18.13 -25.18
C ASN A 290 1.09 -18.05 -25.49
N GLN A 291 1.59 -16.83 -25.72
CA GLN A 291 3.01 -16.54 -25.93
C GLN A 291 3.81 -16.47 -24.61
N LYS A 292 3.15 -16.63 -23.45
CA LYS A 292 3.73 -16.49 -22.10
C LYS A 292 4.30 -15.10 -21.83
N ALA A 293 3.88 -14.10 -22.60
CA ALA A 293 4.22 -12.69 -22.40
C ALA A 293 3.55 -12.12 -21.14
N ILE A 294 2.40 -12.72 -20.77
CA ILE A 294 1.71 -12.59 -19.49
C ILE A 294 1.31 -13.98 -18.98
N THR A 295 1.00 -14.10 -17.69
CA THR A 295 0.56 -15.38 -17.10
C THR A 295 -0.96 -15.49 -17.01
N ALA A 296 -1.65 -14.39 -16.72
CA ALA A 296 -3.09 -14.33 -16.55
C ALA A 296 -3.69 -13.05 -17.17
N PHE A 297 -4.97 -13.08 -17.49
CA PHE A 297 -5.72 -11.86 -17.79
C PHE A 297 -7.13 -11.87 -17.21
N GLY A 298 -7.71 -10.68 -17.15
CA GLY A 298 -9.00 -10.46 -16.55
C GLY A 298 -9.62 -9.12 -16.93
N ILE A 299 -10.61 -8.71 -16.14
CA ILE A 299 -11.16 -7.36 -16.17
C ILE A 299 -11.06 -6.73 -14.77
N GLY A 300 -10.96 -5.40 -14.71
CA GLY A 300 -11.03 -4.64 -13.46
C GLY A 300 -12.14 -3.62 -13.54
N VAL A 301 -13.21 -3.80 -12.77
CA VAL A 301 -14.47 -3.06 -12.92
C VAL A 301 -15.18 -2.82 -11.59
N ASN A 302 -16.16 -1.92 -11.62
CA ASN A 302 -16.93 -1.47 -10.46
C ASN A 302 -18.43 -1.84 -10.57
N GLU A 303 -18.77 -2.86 -11.36
CA GLU A 303 -20.14 -3.35 -11.56
C GLU A 303 -20.15 -4.86 -11.83
N VAL A 304 -21.20 -5.55 -11.36
CA VAL A 304 -21.31 -7.02 -11.46
C VAL A 304 -21.74 -7.46 -12.85
N GLU A 305 -22.57 -6.65 -13.49
CA GLU A 305 -23.18 -6.92 -14.79
C GLU A 305 -22.11 -7.04 -15.88
N ALA A 306 -21.14 -6.11 -15.91
CA ALA A 306 -20.02 -6.17 -16.84
C ALA A 306 -19.17 -7.44 -16.66
N CYS A 307 -19.01 -7.92 -15.42
CA CYS A 307 -18.34 -9.19 -15.13
C CYS A 307 -19.05 -10.37 -15.77
N LEU A 308 -20.37 -10.47 -15.59
CA LEU A 308 -21.18 -11.55 -16.17
C LEU A 308 -21.14 -11.51 -17.71
N GLU A 309 -21.32 -10.32 -18.29
CA GLU A 309 -21.23 -10.13 -19.75
C GLU A 309 -19.86 -10.56 -20.32
N CYS A 310 -18.76 -10.25 -19.62
CA CYS A 310 -17.42 -10.65 -20.06
C CYS A 310 -17.18 -12.16 -19.90
N LEU A 311 -17.68 -12.78 -18.82
CA LEU A 311 -17.58 -14.23 -18.62
C LEU A 311 -18.29 -15.02 -19.72
N ASP A 312 -19.35 -14.47 -20.32
CA ASP A 312 -20.05 -15.14 -21.43
C ASP A 312 -19.27 -15.16 -22.75
N VAL A 313 -18.25 -14.32 -22.90
CA VAL A 313 -17.53 -14.14 -24.16
C VAL A 313 -16.02 -14.38 -24.07
N ALA A 314 -15.46 -14.57 -22.87
CA ALA A 314 -14.04 -14.79 -22.64
C ALA A 314 -13.73 -15.70 -21.44
N ASP A 315 -12.68 -16.49 -21.58
CA ASP A 315 -12.14 -17.36 -20.52
C ASP A 315 -11.19 -16.58 -19.61
N LEU A 316 -11.75 -15.73 -18.73
CA LEU A 316 -10.98 -14.92 -17.78
C LEU A 316 -10.29 -15.79 -16.72
N ASP A 317 -9.10 -15.40 -16.26
CA ASP A 317 -8.43 -16.03 -15.11
C ASP A 317 -8.81 -15.37 -13.77
N ALA A 318 -9.00 -14.04 -13.81
CA ALA A 318 -9.32 -13.24 -12.65
C ALA A 318 -10.26 -12.08 -12.98
N ILE A 319 -10.96 -11.60 -11.97
CA ILE A 319 -11.74 -10.36 -12.00
C ILE A 319 -11.31 -9.50 -10.82
N LEU A 320 -10.80 -8.30 -11.10
CA LEU A 320 -10.58 -7.28 -10.08
C LEU A 320 -11.92 -6.57 -9.85
N LEU A 321 -12.63 -6.95 -8.80
CA LEU A 321 -13.94 -6.43 -8.46
C LEU A 321 -13.81 -5.32 -7.41
N ALA A 322 -14.04 -4.07 -7.80
CA ALA A 322 -13.88 -2.94 -6.90
C ALA A 322 -15.21 -2.53 -6.25
N GLY A 323 -15.27 -2.60 -4.92
CA GLY A 323 -16.41 -2.11 -4.12
C GLY A 323 -17.70 -2.93 -4.21
N ARG A 324 -17.79 -3.97 -5.04
CA ARG A 324 -19.01 -4.78 -5.25
C ARG A 324 -19.06 -6.11 -4.51
N TYR A 325 -18.05 -6.38 -3.68
CA TYR A 325 -18.12 -7.43 -2.66
C TYR A 325 -17.34 -6.97 -1.42
N THR A 326 -18.06 -6.52 -0.41
CA THR A 326 -17.54 -5.93 0.83
C THR A 326 -18.47 -6.27 2.00
N LEU A 327 -18.09 -5.88 3.22
CA LEU A 327 -18.96 -6.05 4.38
C LEU A 327 -20.33 -5.35 4.21
N LEU A 328 -20.40 -4.29 3.40
CA LEU A 328 -21.64 -3.56 3.10
C LEU A 328 -22.35 -4.05 1.84
N GLU A 329 -21.61 -4.53 0.84
CA GLU A 329 -22.15 -4.95 -0.45
C GLU A 329 -21.93 -6.44 -0.69
N GLN A 330 -23.01 -7.23 -0.66
CA GLN A 330 -22.93 -8.69 -0.75
C GLN A 330 -23.73 -9.26 -1.94
N GLY A 331 -24.18 -8.39 -2.86
CA GLY A 331 -24.96 -8.79 -4.04
C GLY A 331 -24.19 -9.66 -5.04
N ALA A 332 -22.85 -9.60 -5.05
CA ALA A 332 -22.04 -10.49 -5.88
C ALA A 332 -22.25 -11.98 -5.58
N LEU A 333 -22.78 -12.33 -4.40
CA LEU A 333 -23.12 -13.72 -4.02
C LEU A 333 -24.28 -14.28 -4.85
N ASP A 334 -25.15 -13.44 -5.42
CA ASP A 334 -26.34 -13.93 -6.12
C ASP A 334 -26.01 -14.66 -7.41
N ARG A 335 -25.02 -14.18 -8.17
CA ARG A 335 -24.72 -14.68 -9.51
C ARG A 335 -23.22 -14.73 -9.82
N LEU A 336 -22.49 -13.65 -9.56
CA LEU A 336 -21.10 -13.52 -9.98
C LEU A 336 -20.18 -14.52 -9.28
N LEU A 337 -20.20 -14.56 -7.94
CA LEU A 337 -19.30 -15.44 -7.18
C LEU A 337 -19.57 -16.93 -7.45
N PRO A 338 -20.84 -17.41 -7.52
CA PRO A 338 -21.13 -18.77 -7.98
C PRO A 338 -20.62 -19.06 -9.40
N GLU A 339 -20.78 -18.11 -10.33
CA GLU A 339 -20.35 -18.29 -11.72
C GLU A 339 -18.82 -18.33 -11.85
N CYS A 340 -18.11 -17.47 -11.10
CA CYS A 340 -16.66 -17.51 -10.97
C CYS A 340 -16.19 -18.86 -10.43
N ALA A 341 -16.85 -19.40 -9.38
CA ALA A 341 -16.53 -20.72 -8.85
C ALA A 341 -16.71 -21.83 -9.88
N ARG A 342 -17.83 -21.80 -10.63
CA ARG A 342 -18.11 -22.78 -11.70
C ARG A 342 -17.04 -22.76 -12.80
N ARG A 343 -16.57 -21.57 -13.17
CA ARG A 343 -15.57 -21.38 -14.24
C ARG A 343 -14.12 -21.49 -13.75
N GLY A 344 -13.89 -21.41 -12.45
CA GLY A 344 -12.55 -21.36 -11.85
C GLY A 344 -11.85 -20.02 -12.10
N VAL A 345 -12.59 -18.92 -11.94
CA VAL A 345 -12.11 -17.54 -12.08
C VAL A 345 -11.92 -16.93 -10.70
N SER A 346 -10.73 -16.44 -10.40
CA SER A 346 -10.46 -15.80 -9.11
C SER A 346 -11.01 -14.38 -9.04
N ILE A 347 -11.31 -13.92 -7.84
CA ILE A 347 -11.63 -12.52 -7.54
C ILE A 347 -10.44 -11.86 -6.85
N VAL A 348 -10.10 -10.67 -7.30
CA VAL A 348 -9.23 -9.73 -6.59
C VAL A 348 -10.08 -8.56 -6.12
N ILE A 349 -10.10 -8.28 -4.83
CA ILE A 349 -10.96 -7.22 -4.28
C ILE A 349 -10.21 -5.88 -4.27
N GLY A 350 -10.73 -4.93 -5.04
CA GLY A 350 -10.42 -3.52 -4.92
C GLY A 350 -11.43 -2.81 -4.03
N GLY A 351 -11.04 -1.70 -3.39
CA GLY A 351 -12.00 -0.87 -2.65
C GLY A 351 -12.70 -1.58 -1.48
N VAL A 352 -12.00 -2.50 -0.80
CA VAL A 352 -12.52 -3.29 0.35
C VAL A 352 -13.19 -2.42 1.43
N PHE A 353 -12.78 -1.16 1.55
CA PHE A 353 -13.33 -0.22 2.52
C PHE A 353 -14.48 0.68 2.00
N ASN A 354 -15.06 0.38 0.81
CA ASN A 354 -16.08 1.19 0.11
C ASN A 354 -15.82 2.70 0.17
N SER A 355 -14.74 3.17 -0.46
CA SER A 355 -14.37 4.60 -0.46
C SER A 355 -14.06 5.19 0.92
N GLY A 356 -13.72 4.34 1.90
CA GLY A 356 -13.15 4.74 3.18
C GLY A 356 -14.10 4.62 4.36
N ILE A 357 -15.41 4.50 4.15
CA ILE A 357 -16.37 4.40 5.28
C ILE A 357 -16.12 3.20 6.19
N LEU A 358 -15.69 2.06 5.64
CA LEU A 358 -15.33 0.89 6.46
C LEU A 358 -13.92 0.99 7.08
N ALA A 359 -13.14 2.01 6.70
CA ALA A 359 -11.85 2.31 7.31
C ALA A 359 -11.98 3.35 8.44
N THR A 360 -12.83 4.36 8.26
CA THR A 360 -12.98 5.50 9.19
C THR A 360 -14.19 5.39 10.10
N GLY A 361 -15.19 4.58 9.73
CA GLY A 361 -16.45 4.50 10.46
C GLY A 361 -17.31 5.77 10.33
N THR A 362 -18.25 5.92 11.26
CA THR A 362 -19.20 7.07 11.30
C THR A 362 -18.97 8.04 12.46
N ARG A 363 -18.00 7.74 13.33
CA ARG A 363 -17.77 8.43 14.61
C ARG A 363 -16.80 9.61 14.53
N GLY A 364 -16.15 9.82 13.38
CA GLY A 364 -15.23 10.94 13.16
C GLY A 364 -15.91 12.17 12.58
N ASP A 365 -15.18 13.29 12.56
CA ASP A 365 -15.68 14.59 12.07
C ASP A 365 -15.76 14.69 10.53
N ASN A 366 -15.23 13.70 9.81
CA ASN A 366 -15.23 13.68 8.35
C ASN A 366 -16.56 13.17 7.80
N THR A 367 -16.98 13.72 6.65
CA THR A 367 -18.11 13.15 5.88
C THR A 367 -17.67 11.82 5.27
N PRO A 368 -18.23 10.66 5.68
CA PRO A 368 -17.83 9.38 5.12
C PRO A 368 -18.32 9.25 3.67
N CYS A 369 -17.48 8.67 2.81
CA CYS A 369 -17.84 8.38 1.43
C CYS A 369 -18.21 6.90 1.26
N TYR A 370 -19.19 6.63 0.40
CA TYR A 370 -19.60 5.32 -0.04
C TYR A 370 -19.77 5.35 -1.56
N ASN A 371 -19.11 4.42 -2.27
CA ASN A 371 -19.12 4.39 -3.74
C ASN A 371 -18.76 5.75 -4.37
N TYR A 372 -17.71 6.37 -3.85
CA TYR A 372 -17.10 7.62 -4.33
C TYR A 372 -17.98 8.87 -4.20
N ALA A 373 -19.11 8.76 -3.50
CA ALA A 373 -20.00 9.86 -3.15
C ALA A 373 -20.21 9.92 -1.63
N PRO A 374 -20.76 11.02 -1.07
CA PRO A 374 -21.16 11.06 0.33
C PRO A 374 -22.09 9.89 0.69
N ALA A 375 -21.84 9.26 1.84
CA ALA A 375 -22.59 8.09 2.25
C ALA A 375 -24.06 8.44 2.56
N PRO A 376 -25.04 7.73 1.94
CA PRO A 376 -26.45 7.91 2.27
C PRO A 376 -26.76 7.58 3.73
N ALA A 377 -27.81 8.18 4.30
CA ALA A 377 -28.20 7.97 5.69
C ALA A 377 -28.41 6.49 6.06
N ALA A 378 -29.01 5.70 5.17
CA ALA A 378 -29.20 4.27 5.38
C ALA A 378 -27.87 3.49 5.47
N VAL A 379 -26.86 3.90 4.71
CA VAL A 379 -25.51 3.28 4.76
C VAL A 379 -24.81 3.68 6.05
N LEU A 380 -24.90 4.95 6.46
CA LEU A 380 -24.37 5.41 7.74
C LEU A 380 -24.98 4.64 8.92
N GLU A 381 -26.29 4.42 8.89
CA GLU A 381 -26.96 3.66 9.94
C GLU A 381 -26.51 2.20 9.98
N ARG A 382 -26.40 1.55 8.81
CA ARG A 382 -25.87 0.19 8.72
C ARG A 382 -24.44 0.10 9.28
N VAL A 383 -23.58 1.08 9.00
CA VAL A 383 -22.22 1.12 9.55
C VAL A 383 -22.23 1.32 11.06
N ARG A 384 -23.11 2.18 11.61
CA ARG A 384 -23.26 2.35 13.07
C ARG A 384 -23.65 1.06 13.76
N GLN A 385 -24.56 0.29 13.16
CA GLN A 385 -24.97 -1.01 13.69
C GLN A 385 -23.77 -1.97 13.73
N ILE A 386 -22.96 -2.03 12.67
CA ILE A 386 -21.72 -2.82 12.64
C ILE A 386 -20.74 -2.32 13.72
N GLU A 387 -20.53 -1.02 13.85
CA GLU A 387 -19.64 -0.42 14.86
C GLU A 387 -20.06 -0.78 16.29
N GLN A 388 -21.36 -0.83 16.58
CA GLN A 388 -21.87 -1.26 17.90
C GLN A 388 -21.55 -2.74 18.19
N ILE A 389 -21.62 -3.61 17.17
CA ILE A 389 -21.24 -5.03 17.31
C ILE A 389 -19.72 -5.13 17.50
N CYS A 390 -18.95 -4.38 16.71
CA CYS A 390 -17.50 -4.24 16.85
C CYS A 390 -17.10 -3.88 18.29
N ASP A 391 -17.76 -2.90 18.91
CA ASP A 391 -17.47 -2.51 20.31
C ASP A 391 -17.71 -3.64 21.31
N ARG A 392 -18.84 -4.37 21.17
CA ARG A 392 -19.17 -5.48 22.08
C ARG A 392 -18.14 -6.61 22.03
N HIS A 393 -17.59 -6.86 20.84
CA HIS A 393 -16.61 -7.94 20.60
C HIS A 393 -15.16 -7.48 20.60
N GLN A 394 -14.90 -6.19 20.83
CA GLN A 394 -13.57 -5.58 20.77
C GLN A 394 -12.85 -5.80 19.42
N VAL A 395 -13.62 -5.78 18.32
CA VAL A 395 -13.15 -5.93 16.95
C VAL A 395 -13.11 -4.56 16.28
N THR A 396 -12.09 -4.28 15.46
CA THR A 396 -12.07 -3.03 14.70
C THR A 396 -12.83 -3.19 13.37
N LEU A 397 -13.59 -2.17 12.97
CA LEU A 397 -14.33 -2.16 11.70
C LEU A 397 -13.43 -2.48 10.47
N PRO A 398 -12.21 -1.94 10.35
CA PRO A 398 -11.34 -2.25 9.22
C PRO A 398 -10.86 -3.70 9.20
N ALA A 399 -10.61 -4.32 10.37
CA ALA A 399 -10.24 -5.73 10.46
C ALA A 399 -11.40 -6.63 10.02
N ALA A 400 -12.62 -6.34 10.49
CA ALA A 400 -13.82 -7.05 10.05
C ALA A 400 -14.05 -6.92 8.54
N ALA A 401 -13.95 -5.71 7.99
CA ALA A 401 -14.13 -5.48 6.55
C ALA A 401 -13.12 -6.25 5.70
N LEU A 402 -11.84 -6.25 6.11
CA LEU A 402 -10.76 -6.92 5.39
C LEU A 402 -10.89 -8.45 5.44
N GLN A 403 -11.16 -9.02 6.62
CA GLN A 403 -11.22 -10.47 6.79
C GLN A 403 -12.52 -11.07 6.22
N PHE A 404 -13.63 -10.34 6.24
CA PHE A 404 -14.90 -10.79 5.65
C PHE A 404 -14.75 -11.19 4.19
N VAL A 405 -14.13 -10.32 3.36
CA VAL A 405 -14.01 -10.61 1.93
C VAL A 405 -13.05 -11.78 1.65
N LEU A 406 -12.00 -11.94 2.46
CA LEU A 406 -11.03 -13.04 2.34
C LEU A 406 -11.60 -14.41 2.71
N ALA A 407 -12.70 -14.46 3.45
CA ALA A 407 -13.38 -15.69 3.79
C ALA A 407 -13.95 -16.42 2.56
N HIS A 408 -14.26 -15.68 1.49
CA HIS A 408 -14.82 -16.29 0.30
C HIS A 408 -13.73 -17.05 -0.50
N PRO A 409 -13.90 -18.34 -0.83
CA PRO A 409 -12.86 -19.14 -1.48
C PRO A 409 -12.41 -18.62 -2.86
N GLN A 410 -13.32 -17.95 -3.60
CA GLN A 410 -12.97 -17.34 -4.89
C GLN A 410 -12.11 -16.08 -4.76
N VAL A 411 -12.05 -15.43 -3.59
CA VAL A 411 -11.21 -14.24 -3.40
C VAL A 411 -9.76 -14.68 -3.24
N ALA A 412 -8.93 -14.41 -4.25
CA ALA A 412 -7.51 -14.74 -4.23
C ALA A 412 -6.67 -13.67 -3.50
N SER A 413 -7.08 -12.41 -3.59
CA SER A 413 -6.36 -11.31 -2.92
C SER A 413 -7.25 -10.09 -2.69
N VAL A 414 -6.89 -9.26 -1.71
CA VAL A 414 -7.39 -7.90 -1.52
C VAL A 414 -6.23 -6.93 -1.73
N ILE A 415 -6.46 -5.85 -2.48
CA ILE A 415 -5.44 -4.84 -2.82
C ILE A 415 -5.82 -3.45 -2.28
N PRO A 416 -5.67 -3.19 -0.96
CA PRO A 416 -5.96 -1.86 -0.41
C PRO A 416 -5.09 -0.78 -1.05
N GLY A 417 -5.66 0.42 -1.22
CA GLY A 417 -4.91 1.60 -1.64
C GLY A 417 -4.02 2.09 -0.51
N LEU A 418 -2.70 2.04 -0.70
CA LEU A 418 -1.70 2.36 0.34
C LEU A 418 -0.86 3.56 -0.07
N ASP A 419 -0.65 4.51 0.83
CA ASP A 419 0.11 5.74 0.58
C ASP A 419 1.05 6.16 1.72
N SER A 420 1.21 5.31 2.73
CA SER A 420 2.24 5.46 3.76
C SER A 420 2.67 4.09 4.29
N PRO A 421 3.91 3.97 4.83
CA PRO A 421 4.34 2.77 5.55
C PRO A 421 3.40 2.40 6.71
N ASP A 422 2.91 3.39 7.47
CA ASP A 422 2.01 3.15 8.60
C ASP A 422 0.71 2.46 8.18
N ARG A 423 0.16 2.82 7.00
CA ARG A 423 -1.03 2.15 6.46
C ARG A 423 -0.74 0.72 6.03
N VAL A 424 0.47 0.43 5.52
CA VAL A 424 0.89 -0.95 5.24
C VAL A 424 0.87 -1.78 6.52
N LEU A 425 1.47 -1.25 7.59
CA LEU A 425 1.54 -1.92 8.89
C LEU A 425 0.14 -2.10 9.50
N ALA A 426 -0.73 -1.10 9.37
CA ALA A 426 -2.12 -1.19 9.81
C ALA A 426 -2.89 -2.30 9.08
N ILE A 427 -2.76 -2.40 7.74
CA ILE A 427 -3.38 -3.49 6.98
C ILE A 427 -2.87 -4.86 7.43
N ARG A 428 -1.56 -5.00 7.69
CA ARG A 428 -0.99 -6.24 8.21
C ARG A 428 -1.56 -6.59 9.57
N HIS A 429 -1.65 -5.62 10.47
CA HIS A 429 -2.27 -5.78 11.77
C HIS A 429 -3.73 -6.25 11.62
N PHE A 430 -4.55 -5.55 10.84
CA PHE A 430 -5.96 -5.91 10.60
C PHE A 430 -6.13 -7.32 10.03
N HIS A 431 -5.24 -7.74 9.14
CA HIS A 431 -5.26 -9.10 8.57
C HIS A 431 -4.93 -10.19 9.60
N GLN A 432 -4.10 -9.88 10.60
CA GLN A 432 -3.63 -10.83 11.60
C GLN A 432 -4.46 -10.84 12.89
N THR A 433 -5.24 -9.78 13.15
CA THR A 433 -6.08 -9.67 14.35
C THR A 433 -7.07 -10.83 14.41
N PRO A 434 -7.04 -11.69 15.45
CA PRO A 434 -8.05 -12.72 15.61
C PRO A 434 -9.43 -12.09 15.81
N ILE A 435 -10.43 -12.56 15.06
CA ILE A 435 -11.83 -12.12 15.19
C ILE A 435 -12.65 -13.29 15.75
N PRO A 436 -13.35 -13.14 16.89
CA PRO A 436 -14.16 -14.21 17.48
C PRO A 436 -15.27 -14.69 16.53
N ASN A 437 -15.55 -15.99 16.53
CA ASN A 437 -16.67 -16.55 15.75
C ASN A 437 -18.03 -15.97 16.16
N ASP A 438 -18.20 -15.63 17.45
CA ASP A 438 -19.43 -15.01 17.97
C ASP A 438 -19.71 -13.63 17.36
N PHE A 439 -18.67 -12.86 17.01
CA PHE A 439 -18.82 -11.59 16.30
C PHE A 439 -19.45 -11.81 14.92
N TRP A 440 -18.95 -12.79 14.18
CA TRP A 440 -19.47 -13.15 12.85
C TRP A 440 -20.91 -13.66 12.92
N ALA A 441 -21.21 -14.49 13.92
CA ALA A 441 -22.56 -14.99 14.16
C ALA A 441 -23.54 -13.86 14.49
N GLU A 442 -23.14 -12.88 15.30
CA GLU A 442 -23.99 -11.76 15.67
C GLU A 442 -24.27 -10.83 14.47
N LEU A 443 -23.27 -10.54 13.63
CA LEU A 443 -23.50 -9.77 12.39
C LEU A 443 -24.50 -10.46 11.46
N ARG A 444 -24.46 -11.80 11.36
CA ARG A 444 -25.42 -12.57 10.57
C ARG A 444 -26.82 -12.56 11.20
N GLN A 445 -26.92 -12.75 12.52
CA GLN A 445 -28.20 -12.67 13.25
C GLN A 445 -28.85 -11.29 13.15
N ALA A 446 -28.04 -10.22 13.12
CA ALA A 446 -28.50 -8.85 12.93
C ALA A 446 -28.80 -8.48 11.46
N GLU A 447 -28.75 -9.45 10.53
CA GLU A 447 -28.97 -9.25 9.09
C GLU A 447 -28.01 -8.20 8.45
N LEU A 448 -26.87 -7.99 9.08
CA LEU A 448 -25.77 -7.17 8.58
C LEU A 448 -24.90 -7.96 7.59
N ILE A 449 -24.92 -9.28 7.71
CA ILE A 449 -24.33 -10.23 6.74
C ILE A 449 -25.38 -11.24 6.30
N ARG A 450 -25.38 -11.56 5.00
CA ARG A 450 -26.25 -12.57 4.41
C ARG A 450 -26.01 -13.96 5.01
N PRO A 451 -27.04 -14.82 5.09
CA PRO A 451 -26.90 -16.16 5.64
C PRO A 451 -25.96 -17.06 4.82
N ASP A 452 -25.89 -16.87 3.51
CA ASP A 452 -25.07 -17.64 2.56
C ASP A 452 -23.66 -17.08 2.35
N ALA A 453 -23.31 -15.95 2.97
CA ALA A 453 -21.96 -15.40 2.90
C ALA A 453 -20.96 -16.28 3.69
N PRO A 454 -19.84 -16.72 3.08
CA PRO A 454 -18.76 -17.37 3.82
C PRO A 454 -18.20 -16.43 4.90
N LEU A 455 -17.91 -16.98 6.07
CA LEU A 455 -17.36 -16.24 7.21
C LEU A 455 -16.04 -16.85 7.65
N PRO A 456 -15.07 -16.05 8.15
CA PRO A 456 -13.82 -16.57 8.68
C PRO A 456 -14.06 -17.59 9.79
N GLY A 457 -13.39 -18.73 9.75
CA GLY A 457 -13.43 -19.74 10.83
C GLY A 457 -14.77 -20.48 11.00
N LEU A 458 -15.75 -20.25 10.13
CA LEU A 458 -17.06 -20.91 10.14
C LEU A 458 -17.31 -21.58 8.80
N GLU A 459 -17.44 -22.90 8.79
CA GLU A 459 -17.89 -23.62 7.60
C GLU A 459 -19.36 -23.26 7.30
N LEU A 460 -19.70 -23.17 6.01
CA LEU A 460 -21.10 -23.03 5.59
C LEU A 460 -21.82 -24.33 5.96
N ALA A 461 -22.89 -24.21 6.76
CA ALA A 461 -23.70 -25.34 7.22
C ALA A 461 -24.51 -25.99 6.09
#